data_AF-A0A2A8ZVL3-F1
#
_entry.id   AF-A0A2A8ZVL3-F1
#
_cell.length_a   1.000
_cell.length_b   1.000
_cell.length_c   1.000
_cell.angle_alpha   90.00
_cell.angle_beta   90.00
_cell.angle_gamma   90.00
#
_symmetry.space_group_name_H-M   'P 1'
#
loop_
_entity.id
_entity.type
_entity.pdbx_description
1 polymer ?
#
loop_
_entity_poly.entity_id
_entity_poly.type
_entity_poly.pdbx_seq_one_letter_code
_entity_poly.pdbx_strand_id
1 'polypeptide(L)' 'MKKVFTNHKQRKSLKEWAFTLVLIAIFLTAYIQKTGIEHVSLLKLLFIPAIFVVAYFVDKKFAEYAS' A
#
# COMPACT_ATOMS: atom_id res chain seq x y z
N MET A 1 -21.64 9.78 -28.21
CA MET A 1 -21.25 8.50 -27.57
C MET A 1 -20.13 8.75 -26.58
N LYS A 2 -20.43 8.70 -25.27
CA LYS A 2 -19.52 9.11 -24.18
C LYS A 2 -18.75 7.86 -23.70
N LYS A 3 -17.42 7.96 -23.71
CA LYS A 3 -16.43 6.90 -23.39
C LYS A 3 -16.84 6.00 -22.21
N VAL A 4 -17.15 4.73 -22.50
CA VAL A 4 -17.27 3.63 -21.52
C VAL A 4 -16.11 2.66 -21.74
N PHE A 5 -14.87 3.13 -21.62
CA PHE A 5 -13.68 2.29 -21.86
C PHE A 5 -12.56 2.49 -20.83
N THR A 6 -12.90 2.81 -19.58
CA THR A 6 -11.88 2.99 -18.52
C THR A 6 -12.16 2.25 -17.21
N ASN A 7 -13.20 1.42 -17.12
CA ASN A 7 -13.56 0.80 -15.83
C ASN A 7 -12.84 -0.55 -15.55
N HIS A 8 -12.37 -1.26 -16.58
CA HIS A 8 -11.77 -2.58 -16.37
C HIS A 8 -10.34 -2.55 -15.80
N LYS A 9 -9.55 -1.51 -16.13
CA LYS A 9 -8.18 -1.36 -15.63
C LYS A 9 -8.13 -0.90 -14.17
N GLN A 10 -9.13 -0.13 -13.72
CA GLN A 10 -9.21 0.38 -12.35
C GLN A 10 -9.61 -0.68 -11.31
N ARG A 11 -10.47 -1.65 -11.65
CA ARG A 11 -10.85 -2.71 -10.70
C ARG A 11 -9.70 -3.65 -10.32
N LYS A 12 -8.77 -3.90 -11.25
CA LYS A 12 -7.58 -4.71 -10.96
C LYS A 12 -6.65 -3.98 -9.97
N SER A 13 -6.46 -2.68 -10.18
CA SER A 13 -5.68 -1.80 -9.31
C SER A 13 -6.24 -1.71 -7.88
N LEU A 14 -7.57 -1.62 -7.69
CA LEU A 14 -8.16 -1.53 -6.34
C LEU A 14 -7.93 -2.80 -5.50
N LYS A 15 -7.94 -3.99 -6.12
CA LYS A 15 -7.65 -5.25 -5.43
C LYS A 15 -6.20 -5.33 -4.93
N GLU A 16 -5.23 -4.89 -5.73
CA GLU A 16 -3.82 -4.86 -5.34
C GLU A 16 -3.55 -3.83 -4.22
N TRP A 17 -4.25 -2.70 -4.25
CA TRP A 17 -4.16 -1.70 -3.19
C TRP A 17 -4.79 -2.15 -1.88
N ALA A 18 -5.88 -2.93 -1.93
CA ALA A 18 -6.54 -3.43 -0.73
C ALA A 18 -5.62 -4.28 0.16
N PHE A 19 -4.80 -5.16 -0.45
CA PHE A 19 -3.84 -5.98 0.30
C PHE A 19 -2.79 -5.12 1.00
N THR A 20 -2.24 -4.13 0.29
CA THR A 20 -1.24 -3.20 0.83
C THR A 20 -1.81 -2.37 1.98
N LEU A 21 -3.06 -1.88 1.84
CA LEU A 21 -3.74 -1.12 2.89
C LEU A 21 -4.04 -1.96 4.14
N VAL A 22 -4.44 -3.22 3.97
CA VAL A 22 -4.67 -4.15 5.09
C VAL A 22 -3.39 -4.41 5.87
N LEU A 23 -2.27 -4.64 5.17
CA LEU A 23 -0.96 -4.81 5.81
C LEU A 23 -0.52 -3.56 6.59
N ILE A 24 -0.70 -2.38 6.02
CA ILE A 24 -0.42 -1.10 6.69
C ILE A 24 -1.28 -0.96 7.95
N ALA A 25 -2.58 -1.28 7.88
CA ALA A 25 -3.50 -1.16 9.01
C ALA A 25 -3.16 -2.13 10.15
N ILE A 26 -2.87 -3.41 9.83
CA ILE A 26 -2.44 -4.41 10.82
C ILE A 26 -1.13 -3.96 11.47
N PHE A 27 -0.18 -3.47 10.67
CA PHE A 27 1.10 -3.02 11.16
C PHE A 27 0.98 -1.81 12.10
N LEU A 28 0.22 -0.79 11.70
CA LEU A 28 -0.08 0.38 12.53
C LEU A 28 -0.70 -0.04 13.86
N THR A 29 -1.69 -0.94 13.82
CA THR A 29 -2.40 -1.41 15.02
C THR A 29 -1.45 -2.16 15.96
N ALA A 30 -0.67 -3.12 15.44
CA ALA A 30 0.27 -3.89 16.24
C ALA A 30 1.40 -3.02 16.81
N TYR A 31 1.89 -2.05 16.02
CA TYR A 31 2.95 -1.13 16.45
C TYR A 31 2.49 -0.21 17.57
N ILE A 32 1.28 0.36 17.46
CA ILE A 32 0.68 1.19 18.50
C ILE A 32 0.44 0.36 19.77
N GLN A 33 -0.08 -0.86 19.65
CA GLN A 33 -0.29 -1.77 20.78
C GLN A 33 1.00 -2.13 21.52
N LYS A 34 2.10 -2.37 20.79
CA LYS A 34 3.38 -2.74 21.41
C LYS A 34 4.15 -1.57 22.01
N THR A 35 4.07 -0.41 21.38
CA THR A 35 4.93 0.74 21.71
C THR A 35 4.26 1.70 22.69
N GLY A 36 2.92 1.69 22.77
CA GLY A 36 2.14 2.69 23.49
C GLY A 36 2.16 4.04 22.74
N ILE A 37 1.02 4.74 22.72
CA ILE A 37 0.83 5.98 21.93
C ILE A 37 1.89 7.04 22.26
N GLU A 38 2.37 7.08 23.51
CA GLU A 38 3.31 8.09 24.01
C GLU A 38 4.75 7.93 23.50
N HIS A 39 5.14 6.73 23.02
CA HIS A 39 6.48 6.47 22.48
C HIS A 39 6.47 6.18 20.97
N VAL A 40 5.34 6.43 20.30
CA VAL A 40 5.22 6.28 18.84
C VAL A 40 6.08 7.33 18.15
N SER A 41 7.29 6.94 17.75
CA SER A 41 8.11 7.73 16.84
C SER A 41 7.49 7.70 15.44
N LEU A 42 7.07 8.86 14.95
CA LEU A 42 6.47 9.08 13.63
C LEU A 42 7.34 8.53 12.48
N LEU A 43 8.66 8.67 12.60
CA LEU A 43 9.62 8.12 11.63
C LEU A 43 9.57 6.59 11.58
N LYS A 44 9.54 5.92 12.74
CA LYS A 44 9.42 4.45 12.81
C LYS A 44 8.05 3.97 12.33
N LEU A 45 7.00 4.75 12.62
CA LEU A 45 5.64 4.47 12.18
C LEU A 45 5.52 4.52 10.65
N LEU A 46 6.16 5.50 10.01
CA LEU A 46 6.12 5.71 8.56
C LEU A 46 7.11 4.84 7.79
N PHE A 47 8.16 4.32 8.44
CA PHE A 47 9.18 3.49 7.79
C PHE A 47 8.59 2.24 7.13
N ILE A 48 7.69 1.54 7.82
CA ILE A 48 7.11 0.29 7.32
C ILE A 48 6.10 0.54 6.20
N PRO A 49 5.12 1.47 6.33
CA PRO A 49 4.27 1.87 5.21
C PRO A 49 5.07 2.34 3.98
N ALA A 50 6.16 3.07 4.18
CA ALA A 50 7.01 3.53 3.09
C ALA A 50 7.64 2.35 2.32
N ILE A 51 8.14 1.32 3.02
CA ILE A 51 8.67 0.10 2.38
C ILE A 51 7.57 -0.59 1.54
N PHE A 52 6.35 -0.71 2.06
CA PHE A 52 5.24 -1.30 1.31
C PHE A 52 4.90 -0.51 0.04
N VAL A 53 4.90 0.82 0.11
CA VAL A 53 4.68 1.67 -1.07
C VAL A 53 5.81 1.53 -2.08
N VAL A 54 7.08 1.51 -1.63
CA VAL A 54 8.23 1.30 -2.52
C VAL A 54 8.16 -0.08 -3.17
N ALA A 55 7.86 -1.13 -2.42
CA ALA A 55 7.68 -2.48 -2.95
C ALA A 55 6.58 -2.53 -4.02
N TYR A 56 5.45 -1.86 -3.80
CA TYR A 56 4.38 -1.75 -4.79
C TYR A 56 4.84 -1.06 -6.08
N PHE A 57 5.60 0.04 -5.97
CA PHE A 57 6.15 0.74 -7.13
C PHE A 57 7.19 -0.09 -7.88
N VAL A 58 8.03 -0.83 -7.15
CA VAL A 58 9.01 -1.75 -7.73
C VAL A 58 8.28 -2.86 -8.49
N ASP A 59 7.31 -3.53 -7.87
CA ASP A 59 6.52 -4.60 -8.49
C ASP A 59 5.82 -4.11 -9.78
N LYS A 60 5.20 -2.93 -9.71
CA LYS A 60 4.58 -2.29 -10.88
C LYS A 60 5.59 -1.98 -12.00
N LYS A 61 6.79 -1.50 -11.65
CA LYS A 61 7.87 -1.24 -12.62
C LYS A 61 8.36 -2.54 -13.26
N PHE A 62 8.57 -3.58 -12.47
CA PHE A 62 8.99 -4.89 -12.98
C PHE A 62 7.93 -5.54 -13.87
N ALA A 63 6.64 -5.42 -13.52
CA ALA A 63 5.54 -5.88 -14.36
C ALA A 63 5.47 -5.14 -15.71
N GLU A 64 5.87 -3.86 -15.76
CA GLU A 64 5.98 -3.07 -16.99
C GLU A 64 7.17 -3.49 -17.87
N TYR A 65 8.27 -3.94 -17.26
CA TYR A 65 9.44 -4.49 -17.98
C TYR A 65 9.28 -5.94 -18.44
N ALA A 66 8.38 -6.70 -17.84
CA ALA A 66 8.13 -8.11 -18.16
C ALA A 66 7.05 -8.32 -19.25
N SER A 67 6.47 -7.24 -19.80
CA SER A 67 5.45 -7.26 -20.85
C SER A 67 5.99 -6.81 -22.20
#